data_AF-A0A0F9HCL4-F1
#
_entry.id   AF-A0A0F9HCL4-F1
#
_cell.length_a   1.000
_cell.length_b   1.000
_cell.length_c   1.000
_cell.angle_alpha   90.00
_cell.angle_beta   90.00
_cell.angle_gamma   90.00
#
_symmetry.space_group_name_H-M   'P 1'
#
loop_
_entity.id
_entity.type
_entity.pdbx_description
1 polymer ?
#
loop_
_entity_poly.entity_id
_entity_poly.type
_entity_poly.pdbx_seq_one_letter_code
_entity_poly.pdbx_strand_id
1 'polypeptide(L)'
;MDETIHPPPSSFSKAAFKAILLLVFIAGAIFLIRFTPIRNYLTPEALGNFLKIAGIWAPVVYILIYTVGVCLFLPGTLLTGLGAAIFGAYWGFLYVWFGAMFGASIAFFIGRTLGREFAASLIGDRLRKYDDAIERNGFATVLYLRLVYFPFTPMN
;
A
#
# COMPACT_ATOMS: atom_id res chain seq x y z
N MET A 1 21.67 -4.39 -51.74
CA MET A 1 20.54 -3.49 -51.46
C MET A 1 19.43 -4.37 -50.92
N ASP A 2 19.33 -4.47 -49.58
CA ASP A 2 18.07 -4.42 -48.83
C ASP A 2 18.40 -4.63 -47.34
N GLU A 3 18.56 -3.51 -46.64
CA GLU A 3 18.52 -3.48 -45.18
C GLU A 3 17.06 -3.68 -44.76
N THR A 4 16.74 -4.86 -44.24
CA THR A 4 15.45 -5.08 -43.58
C THR A 4 15.45 -4.33 -42.25
N ILE A 5 14.84 -3.15 -42.27
CA ILE A 5 14.55 -2.31 -41.10
C ILE A 5 13.72 -3.13 -40.11
N HIS A 6 14.34 -3.58 -39.03
CA HIS A 6 13.63 -4.12 -37.87
C HIS A 6 12.87 -2.96 -37.18
N PRO A 7 11.54 -3.01 -37.03
CA PRO A 7 10.84 -2.04 -36.21
C PRO A 7 11.25 -2.23 -34.73
N PRO A 8 11.44 -1.15 -33.95
CA PRO A 8 11.81 -1.27 -32.55
C PRO A 8 10.67 -1.89 -31.72
N PRO A 9 10.99 -2.59 -30.61
CA PRO A 9 10.04 -3.40 -29.88
C PRO A 9 8.95 -2.54 -29.20
N SER A 10 7.70 -2.93 -29.37
CA SER A 10 6.49 -2.28 -28.84
C SER A 10 6.28 -2.44 -27.32
N SER A 11 7.34 -2.46 -26.51
CA SER A 11 7.22 -2.59 -25.04
C SER A 11 6.91 -1.26 -24.33
N PHE A 12 7.19 -0.13 -24.99
CA PHE A 12 7.01 1.21 -24.43
C PHE A 12 5.54 1.57 -24.18
N SER A 13 4.63 1.12 -25.06
CA SER A 13 3.19 1.42 -24.96
C SER A 13 2.53 0.70 -23.78
N LYS A 14 2.95 -0.54 -23.48
CA LYS A 14 2.43 -1.31 -22.33
C LYS A 14 2.96 -0.76 -21.00
N ALA A 15 4.24 -0.39 -20.94
CA ALA A 15 4.85 0.21 -19.76
C ALA A 15 4.25 1.59 -19.45
N ALA A 16 4.07 2.43 -20.48
CA ALA A 16 3.41 3.73 -20.34
C ALA A 16 1.95 3.57 -19.89
N PHE A 17 1.20 2.61 -20.44
CA PHE A 17 -0.18 2.35 -20.03
C PHE A 17 -0.28 1.90 -18.56
N LYS A 18 0.60 1.01 -18.09
CA LYS A 18 0.63 0.59 -16.67
C LYS A 18 1.06 1.72 -15.74
N ALA A 19 2.02 2.54 -16.15
CA ALA A 19 2.44 3.71 -15.38
C ALA A 19 1.31 4.76 -15.28
N ILE A 20 0.57 4.99 -16.37
CA ILE A 20 -0.62 5.85 -16.37
C ILE A 20 -1.71 5.26 -15.47
N LEU A 21 -1.97 3.95 -15.53
CA LEU A 21 -2.92 3.28 -14.62
C LEU A 21 -2.54 3.45 -13.15
N LEU A 22 -1.26 3.29 -12.82
CA LEU A 22 -0.75 3.49 -11.46
C LEU A 22 -0.88 4.95 -11.03
N LEU A 23 -0.55 5.91 -11.90
CA LEU A 23 -0.73 7.33 -11.64
C LEU A 23 -2.19 7.71 -11.48
N VAL A 24 -3.10 7.14 -12.28
CA VAL A 24 -4.55 7.33 -12.15
C VAL A 24 -5.07 6.68 -10.88
N PHE A 25 -4.56 5.52 -10.47
CA PHE A 25 -4.90 4.90 -9.19
C PHE A 25 -4.45 5.77 -8.01
N ILE A 26 -3.20 6.26 -8.04
CA ILE A 26 -2.66 7.14 -6.99
C ILE A 26 -3.42 8.48 -6.97
N ALA A 27 -3.61 9.11 -8.12
CA ALA A 27 -4.34 10.37 -8.24
C ALA A 27 -5.81 10.20 -7.85
N GLY A 28 -6.44 9.08 -8.22
CA GLY A 28 -7.79 8.71 -7.81
C GLY A 28 -7.91 8.47 -6.31
N ALA A 29 -6.95 7.79 -5.69
CA ALA A 29 -6.88 7.61 -4.24
C ALA A 29 -6.71 8.95 -3.52
N ILE A 30 -5.79 9.80 -3.99
CA ILE A 30 -5.56 11.15 -3.44
C ILE A 30 -6.81 12.01 -3.61
N PHE A 31 -7.45 11.98 -4.77
CA PHE A 31 -8.67 12.73 -5.06
C PHE A 31 -9.82 12.24 -4.18
N LEU A 32 -10.02 10.93 -4.06
CA LEU A 32 -11.01 10.34 -3.14
C LEU A 32 -10.78 10.83 -1.70
N ILE A 33 -9.54 10.85 -1.21
CA ILE A 33 -9.24 11.27 0.17
C ILE A 33 -9.37 12.79 0.35
N ARG A 34 -8.96 13.58 -0.65
CA ARG A 34 -8.93 15.04 -0.56
C ARG A 34 -10.30 15.68 -0.79
N PHE A 35 -11.10 15.08 -1.68
CA PHE A 35 -12.38 15.61 -2.14
C PHE A 35 -13.58 14.93 -1.47
N THR A 36 -13.47 13.66 -1.06
CA THR A 36 -14.50 13.03 -0.22
C THR A 36 -14.25 13.44 1.23
N PRO A 37 -15.26 13.86 2.00
CA PRO A 37 -15.13 14.11 3.44
C PRO A 37 -15.02 12.78 4.22
N ILE A 38 -14.17 11.86 3.78
CA ILE A 38 -13.96 10.55 4.40
C ILE A 38 -13.35 10.71 5.80
N ARG A 39 -12.64 11.82 6.04
CA ARG A 39 -12.22 12.24 7.38
C ARG A 39 -13.39 12.40 8.36
N ASN A 40 -14.58 12.81 7.88
CA ASN A 40 -15.77 12.95 8.71
C ASN A 40 -16.46 11.60 9.00
N TYR A 41 -16.20 10.57 8.18
CA TYR A 41 -16.71 9.21 8.39
C TYR A 41 -15.71 8.29 9.11
N LEU A 42 -14.42 8.66 9.16
CA LEU A 42 -13.38 8.05 9.99
C LEU A 42 -13.35 8.61 11.42
N THR A 43 -14.47 9.14 11.91
CA THR A 43 -14.62 9.47 13.33
C THR A 43 -14.85 8.20 14.16
N PRO A 44 -14.38 8.14 15.42
CA PRO A 44 -14.63 7.02 16.32
C PRO A 44 -16.11 6.66 16.43
N GLU A 45 -16.99 7.67 16.41
CA GLU A 45 -18.43 7.48 16.58
C GLU A 45 -19.08 6.84 15.33
N ALA A 46 -18.78 7.35 14.13
CA ALA A 46 -19.33 6.81 12.88
C ALA A 46 -18.85 5.38 12.60
N LEU A 47 -17.54 5.14 12.75
CA LEU A 47 -16.96 3.81 12.56
C LEU A 47 -17.44 2.85 13.66
N GLY A 48 -17.49 3.31 14.91
CA GLY A 48 -18.02 2.54 16.03
C GLY A 48 -19.49 2.15 15.82
N ASN A 49 -20.34 3.06 15.33
CA ASN A 49 -21.73 2.76 15.01
C ASN A 49 -21.87 1.78 13.84
N PHE A 50 -21.07 1.95 12.79
CA PHE A 50 -21.05 1.00 11.67
C PHE A 50 -20.60 -0.40 12.10
N LEU A 51 -19.59 -0.49 12.96
CA LEU A 51 -19.10 -1.74 13.52
C LEU A 51 -20.09 -2.36 14.50
N LYS A 52 -20.84 -1.56 15.27
CA LYS A 52 -21.93 -2.06 16.12
C LYS A 52 -23.03 -2.71 15.27
N ILE A 53 -23.37 -2.15 14.11
CA ILE A 53 -24.33 -2.74 13.17
C ILE A 53 -23.78 -4.07 12.61
N ALA A 54 -22.47 -4.17 12.36
CA ALA A 54 -21.82 -5.40 11.90
C ALA A 54 -21.80 -6.52 12.98
N GLY A 55 -21.96 -6.17 14.26
CA GLY A 55 -22.06 -7.12 15.36
C GLY A 55 -20.84 -8.05 15.44
N ILE A 56 -21.06 -9.35 15.31
CA ILE A 56 -19.99 -10.37 15.38
C ILE A 56 -18.96 -10.25 14.25
N TRP A 57 -19.34 -9.64 13.11
CA TRP A 57 -18.46 -9.44 11.96
C TRP A 57 -17.62 -8.15 12.04
N ALA A 58 -17.80 -7.35 13.08
CA ALA A 58 -17.08 -6.09 13.27
C ALA A 58 -15.55 -6.22 13.13
N PRO A 59 -14.88 -7.24 13.70
CA PRO A 59 -13.44 -7.41 13.53
C PRO A 59 -13.01 -7.57 12.06
N VAL A 60 -13.73 -8.41 11.31
CA VAL A 60 -13.41 -8.71 9.91
C VAL A 60 -13.61 -7.47 9.04
N VAL A 61 -14.72 -6.76 9.26
CA VAL A 61 -15.03 -5.51 8.56
C VAL A 61 -13.97 -4.45 8.86
N TYR A 62 -13.54 -4.31 10.11
CA TYR A 62 -12.49 -3.38 10.50
C TYR A 62 -11.14 -3.72 9.83
N ILE A 63 -10.76 -5.00 9.80
CA ILE A 63 -9.54 -5.45 9.12
C ILE A 63 -9.58 -5.06 7.63
N LEU A 64 -10.71 -5.27 6.95
CA LEU A 64 -10.88 -4.89 5.55
C LEU A 64 -10.78 -3.37 5.35
N ILE A 65 -11.43 -2.58 6.20
CA ILE A 65 -11.35 -1.11 6.18
C ILE A 65 -9.89 -0.68 6.37
N TYR A 66 -9.18 -1.29 7.31
CA TYR A 66 -7.77 -1.00 7.56
C TYR A 66 -6.90 -1.35 6.34
N THR A 67 -7.08 -2.53 5.78
CA THR A 67 -6.37 -3.01 4.58
C THR A 67 -6.56 -2.06 3.39
N VAL A 68 -7.80 -1.65 3.11
CA VAL A 68 -8.12 -0.67 2.07
C VAL A 68 -7.50 0.68 2.41
N GLY A 69 -7.58 1.10 3.68
CA GLY A 69 -6.96 2.33 4.18
C GLY A 69 -5.47 2.39 3.90
N VAL A 70 -4.74 1.30 4.17
CA VAL A 70 -3.30 1.18 3.86
C VAL A 70 -3.04 1.29 2.36
N CYS A 71 -3.83 0.62 1.52
CA CYS A 71 -3.69 0.69 0.06
C CYS A 71 -3.96 2.09 -0.49
N LEU A 72 -4.82 2.85 0.18
CA LEU A 72 -5.15 4.24 -0.14
C LEU A 72 -4.19 5.25 0.51
N PHE A 73 -3.11 4.82 1.17
CA PHE A 73 -2.16 5.71 1.86
C PHE A 73 -2.79 6.56 2.97
N LEU A 74 -3.84 6.05 3.64
CA LEU A 74 -4.39 6.72 4.81
C LEU A 74 -3.38 6.71 5.97
N PRO A 75 -3.40 7.73 6.84
CA PRO A 75 -2.56 7.74 8.04
C PRO A 75 -2.91 6.55 8.94
N GLY A 76 -1.98 5.59 9.06
CA GLY A 76 -2.19 4.39 9.86
C GLY A 76 -2.43 4.67 11.34
N THR A 77 -1.90 5.79 11.86
CA THR A 77 -2.10 6.24 13.24
C THR A 77 -3.56 6.50 13.57
N LEU A 78 -4.31 7.09 12.63
CA LEU A 78 -5.76 7.33 12.79
C LEU A 78 -6.50 6.00 12.89
N LEU A 79 -6.31 5.11 11.92
CA LEU A 79 -6.97 3.81 11.90
C LEU A 79 -6.61 2.99 13.13
N THR A 80 -5.34 2.97 13.53
CA THR A 80 -4.85 2.26 14.72
C THR A 80 -5.48 2.79 16.00
N GLY A 81 -5.53 4.12 16.17
CA GLY A 81 -6.17 4.77 17.30
C GLY A 81 -7.66 4.42 17.39
N LEU A 82 -8.37 4.42 16.25
CA LEU A 82 -9.77 4.01 16.17
C LEU A 82 -9.97 2.54 16.56
N GLY A 83 -9.10 1.64 16.10
CA GLY A 83 -9.15 0.22 16.44
C GLY A 83 -8.97 -0.01 17.94
N ALA A 84 -7.99 0.66 18.53
CA ALA A 84 -7.74 0.62 19.97
C ALA A 84 -8.90 1.21 20.79
N ALA A 85 -9.52 2.30 20.33
CA ALA A 85 -10.66 2.92 21.00
C ALA A 85 -11.94 2.06 20.94
N ILE A 86 -12.18 1.37 19.81
CA ILE A 86 -13.42 0.60 19.59
C ILE A 86 -13.34 -0.82 20.17
N PHE A 87 -12.23 -1.52 19.98
CA PHE A 87 -12.06 -2.91 20.40
C PHE A 87 -11.21 -3.07 21.67
N GLY A 88 -10.64 -1.99 22.19
CA GLY A 88 -9.68 -2.00 23.28
C GLY A 88 -8.24 -2.26 22.80
N ALA A 89 -7.27 -2.07 23.68
CA ALA A 89 -5.85 -2.14 23.32
C ALA A 89 -5.42 -3.51 22.75
N TYR A 90 -5.82 -4.61 23.38
CA TYR A 90 -5.38 -5.96 22.99
C TYR A 90 -6.00 -6.43 21.67
N TRP A 91 -7.33 -6.36 21.56
CA TRP A 91 -8.03 -6.80 20.34
C TRP A 91 -7.85 -5.81 19.19
N GLY A 92 -7.84 -4.52 19.48
CA GLY A 92 -7.49 -3.47 18.51
C GLY A 92 -6.10 -3.70 17.92
N PHE A 93 -5.09 -4.02 18.74
CA PHE A 93 -3.75 -4.37 18.27
C PHE A 93 -3.78 -5.57 17.31
N LEU A 94 -4.45 -6.66 17.67
CA LEU A 94 -4.54 -7.85 16.82
C LEU A 94 -5.17 -7.53 15.46
N TYR A 95 -6.31 -6.82 15.45
CA TYR A 95 -7.01 -6.50 14.20
C TYR A 95 -6.23 -5.51 13.34
N VAL A 96 -5.61 -4.49 13.94
CA VAL A 96 -4.70 -3.57 13.25
C VAL A 96 -3.53 -4.32 12.64
N TRP A 97 -2.92 -5.26 13.39
CA TRP A 97 -1.79 -6.04 12.92
C TRP A 97 -2.14 -6.87 11.69
N PHE A 98 -3.26 -7.60 11.73
CA PHE A 98 -3.74 -8.34 10.56
C PHE A 98 -4.09 -7.41 9.39
N GLY A 99 -4.82 -6.31 9.65
CA GLY A 99 -5.17 -5.33 8.63
C GLY A 99 -3.96 -4.70 7.96
N ALA A 100 -2.91 -4.39 8.72
CA ALA A 100 -1.65 -3.86 8.24
C ALA A 100 -0.88 -4.90 7.41
N MET A 101 -0.83 -6.16 7.86
CA MET A 101 -0.19 -7.25 7.12
C MET A 101 -0.86 -7.49 5.76
N PHE A 102 -2.19 -7.56 5.72
CA PHE A 102 -2.93 -7.72 4.47
C PHE A 102 -2.79 -6.49 3.56
N GLY A 103 -2.95 -5.28 4.13
CA GLY A 103 -2.79 -4.02 3.39
C GLY A 103 -1.40 -3.89 2.75
N ALA A 104 -0.35 -4.15 3.53
CA ALA A 104 1.02 -4.11 3.04
C ALA A 104 1.28 -5.18 1.97
N SER A 105 0.73 -6.39 2.13
CA SER A 105 0.88 -7.48 1.16
C SER A 105 0.21 -7.13 -0.18
N ILE A 106 -1.02 -6.59 -0.14
CA ILE A 106 -1.75 -6.17 -1.35
C ILE A 106 -1.05 -4.98 -2.00
N ALA A 107 -0.69 -3.95 -1.22
CA ALA A 107 0.03 -2.79 -1.73
C ALA A 107 1.38 -3.19 -2.36
N PHE A 108 2.11 -4.12 -1.75
CA PHE A 108 3.33 -4.69 -2.31
C PHE A 108 3.07 -5.43 -3.62
N PHE A 109 2.01 -6.24 -3.69
CA PHE A 109 1.67 -6.97 -4.92
C PHE A 109 1.29 -6.01 -6.06
N ILE A 110 0.50 -4.97 -5.77
CA ILE A 110 0.15 -3.91 -6.72
C ILE A 110 1.42 -3.19 -7.19
N GLY A 111 2.30 -2.78 -6.26
CA GLY A 111 3.57 -2.14 -6.57
C GLY A 111 4.53 -3.04 -7.37
N ARG A 112 4.57 -4.34 -7.09
CA ARG A 112 5.41 -5.31 -7.80
C ARG A 112 4.91 -5.60 -9.22
N THR A 113 3.60 -5.59 -9.45
CA THR A 113 3.02 -5.92 -10.75
C THR A 113 2.90 -4.70 -11.67
N LEU A 114 2.41 -3.57 -11.15
CA LEU A 114 2.24 -2.33 -11.92
C LEU A 114 3.48 -1.43 -11.83
N GLY A 115 4.10 -1.34 -10.66
CA GLY A 115 5.24 -0.46 -10.41
C GLY A 115 6.57 -0.96 -10.93
N ARG A 116 6.72 -2.26 -11.25
CA ARG A 116 8.02 -2.83 -11.72
C ARG A 116 8.46 -2.24 -13.05
N GLU A 117 7.56 -2.06 -14.00
CA GLU A 117 7.90 -1.47 -15.30
C GLU A 117 8.27 0.01 -15.15
N PHE A 118 7.53 0.75 -14.31
CA PHE A 118 7.86 2.13 -13.96
C PHE A 118 9.22 2.23 -13.24
N ALA A 119 9.47 1.40 -12.23
CA ALA A 119 10.73 1.35 -11.50
C ALA A 119 11.90 0.94 -12.42
N ALA A 120 11.67 0.03 -13.37
CA ALA A 120 12.69 -0.37 -14.35
C ALA A 120 13.04 0.80 -15.28
N SER A 121 12.04 1.60 -15.69
CA SER A 121 12.28 2.79 -16.51
C SER A 121 13.04 3.90 -15.76
N LEU A 122 12.88 3.99 -14.43
CA LEU A 122 13.47 5.04 -13.61
C LEU A 122 14.88 4.67 -13.06
N ILE A 123 15.10 3.39 -12.75
CA ILE A 123 16.30 2.91 -12.03
C ILE A 123 17.22 2.06 -12.93
N GLY A 124 16.73 1.60 -14.09
CA GLY A 124 17.50 0.82 -15.06
C GLY A 124 18.03 -0.49 -14.47
N ASP A 125 19.26 -0.88 -14.85
CA ASP A 125 19.90 -2.14 -14.43
C ASP A 125 20.14 -2.27 -12.92
N ARG A 126 20.08 -1.16 -12.16
CA ARG A 126 20.18 -1.25 -10.68
C ARG A 126 18.99 -1.96 -10.07
N LEU A 127 17.82 -1.97 -10.71
CA LEU A 127 16.64 -2.68 -10.22
C LEU A 127 16.89 -4.19 -10.12
N ARG A 128 17.61 -4.76 -11.10
CA ARG A 128 18.04 -6.18 -11.06
C ARG A 128 18.93 -6.48 -9.87
N LYS A 129 19.87 -5.60 -9.51
CA LYS A 129 20.71 -5.79 -8.32
C LYS A 129 19.91 -5.83 -7.02
N TYR A 130 18.86 -5.03 -6.91
CA TYR A 130 17.95 -5.07 -5.76
C TYR A 130 17.09 -6.34 -5.75
N ASP A 131 16.56 -6.74 -6.91
CA ASP A 131 15.83 -7.99 -7.06
C ASP A 131 16.70 -9.20 -6.67
N ASP A 132 17.95 -9.28 -7.16
CA ASP A 132 18.90 -10.36 -6.83
C ASP A 132 19.24 -10.40 -5.32
N ALA A 133 19.37 -9.23 -4.69
CA ALA A 133 19.60 -9.12 -3.25
C ALA A 133 18.38 -9.54 -2.41
N ILE A 134 17.17 -9.26 -2.91
CA ILE A 134 15.92 -9.73 -2.30
C ILE A 134 15.75 -11.24 -2.50
N GLU A 135 16.14 -11.79 -3.65
CA GLU A 135 16.04 -13.23 -3.93
C GLU A 135 16.98 -14.05 -3.04
N ARG A 136 18.19 -13.55 -2.78
CA ARG A 136 19.15 -14.22 -1.87
C ARG A 136 18.69 -14.25 -0.42
N ASN A 137 18.18 -13.13 0.11
CA ASN A 137 17.81 -13.00 1.52
C ASN A 137 16.72 -11.93 1.73
N GLY A 138 15.52 -12.15 1.20
CA GLY A 138 14.45 -11.15 1.20
C GLY A 138 14.04 -10.66 2.59
N PHE A 139 13.99 -11.55 3.59
CA PHE A 139 13.72 -11.16 4.97
C PHE A 139 14.80 -10.22 5.53
N ALA A 140 16.08 -10.59 5.39
CA ALA A 140 17.17 -9.76 5.87
C ALA A 140 17.22 -8.42 5.13
N THR A 141 17.03 -8.41 3.81
CA THR A 141 16.97 -7.19 3.01
C THR A 141 15.86 -6.26 3.48
N VAL A 142 14.63 -6.75 3.65
CA VAL A 142 13.51 -5.95 4.17
C VAL A 142 13.76 -5.49 5.61
N LEU A 143 14.34 -6.36 6.45
CA LEU A 143 14.69 -6.03 7.83
C LEU A 143 15.74 -4.92 7.89
N TYR A 144 16.81 -5.00 7.09
CA TYR A 144 17.83 -3.95 6.98
C TYR A 144 17.24 -2.66 6.44
N LEU A 145 16.38 -2.70 5.42
CA LEU A 145 15.68 -1.52 4.93
C LEU A 145 14.83 -0.87 6.04
N ARG A 146 14.16 -1.66 6.88
CA ARG A 146 13.41 -1.15 8.04
C ARG A 146 14.32 -0.60 9.13
N LEU A 147 15.47 -1.21 9.37
CA LEU A 147 16.44 -0.80 10.40
C LEU A 147 17.24 0.45 9.98
N VAL A 148 17.67 0.54 8.72
CA VAL A 148 18.43 1.68 8.19
C VAL A 148 17.56 2.94 8.14
N TYR A 149 16.26 2.78 7.87
CA TYR A 149 15.30 3.87 7.93
C TYR A 149 14.78 4.13 9.36
N PHE A 150 15.34 3.45 10.37
CA PHE A 150 15.10 3.71 11.78
C PHE A 150 16.19 4.68 12.27
N PRO A 151 15.88 5.94 12.62
CA PRO A 151 14.78 6.32 13.50
C PRO A 151 13.99 7.55 13.01
N PHE A 152 12.81 7.34 12.40
CA PHE A 152 11.83 8.43 12.27
C PHE A 152 10.81 8.37 13.41
N THR A 153 11.27 8.70 14.63
CA THR A 153 10.49 9.42 15.67
C THR A 153 11.37 9.69 16.91
N PRO A 154 11.95 10.89 17.05
CA PRO A 154 12.13 11.53 18.35
C PRO A 154 10.91 12.37 18.77
N MET A 155 9.81 12.35 18.00
CA MET A 155 8.57 13.06 18.30
C MET A 155 7.36 12.14 18.06
N ASN A 156 6.98 11.40 19.09
CA ASN A 156 5.58 11.14 19.43
C ASN A 156 5.29 11.90 20.72
#